data_AF-A0A5Y3PU51-F1
#
_entry.id   AF-A0A5Y3PU51-F1
#
_cell.length_a   1.000
_cell.length_b   1.000
_cell.length_c   1.000
_cell.angle_alpha   90.00
_cell.angle_beta   90.00
_cell.angle_gamma   90.00
#
_symmetry.space_group_name_H-M   'P 1'
#
loop_
_entity.id
_entity.type
_entity.pdbx_description
1 polymer ?
#
loop_
_entity_poly.entity_id
_entity_poly.type
_entity_poly.pdbx_seq_one_letter_code
_entity_poly.pdbx_strand_id
1 'polypeptide(L)'
;MSNIDKQALREVAEKATKGEWWSDVVDTDGEYGEGEDRVSGYHSYAVYVGHESLLDMINSTAACIHTEWDHDYHMAWDETAKRNAEFIAAANPDTVLALLDELEHYKSREERVTKLVLDNSASWDALYKKLEAAEKHIAELEAREVNLSKLSVGEVMHMSGFSRDYAEGWCAGNDNAIHEIRAAGIKVKGE
;
A
#
# COMPACT_ATOMS: atom_id res chain seq x y z
N MET A 1 13.41 -10.60 -8.20
CA MET A 1 13.81 -9.83 -7.00
C MET A 1 15.28 -10.10 -6.76
N SER A 2 16.07 -9.08 -6.42
CA SER A 2 17.49 -9.27 -6.10
C SER A 2 17.63 -10.14 -4.85
N ASN A 3 18.54 -11.12 -4.88
CA ASN A 3 18.81 -12.03 -3.76
C ASN A 3 19.81 -11.41 -2.76
N ILE A 4 19.56 -10.15 -2.38
CA ILE A 4 20.42 -9.41 -1.45
C ILE A 4 20.04 -9.80 -0.03
N ASP A 5 21.01 -10.32 0.72
CA ASP A 5 20.88 -10.51 2.16
C ASP A 5 20.99 -9.16 2.87
N LYS A 6 19.82 -8.55 3.12
CA LYS A 6 19.70 -7.23 3.75
C LYS A 6 20.19 -7.23 5.20
N GLN A 7 20.05 -8.34 5.91
CA GLN A 7 20.48 -8.45 7.29
C GLN A 7 22.00 -8.49 7.37
N ALA A 8 22.63 -9.32 6.53
CA ALA A 8 24.08 -9.32 6.41
C ALA A 8 24.62 -7.95 5.99
N LEU A 9 23.95 -7.27 5.03
CA LEU A 9 24.33 -5.92 4.60
C LEU A 9 24.22 -4.89 5.73
N ARG A 10 23.16 -4.95 6.54
CA ARG A 10 22.99 -4.11 7.72
C ARG A 10 24.12 -4.32 8.73
N GLU A 11 24.43 -5.57 9.05
CA GLU A 11 25.47 -5.91 10.01
C GLU A 11 26.86 -5.42 9.60
N VAL A 12 27.22 -5.50 8.31
CA VAL A 12 28.49 -4.96 7.83
C VAL A 12 28.51 -3.43 7.84
N ALA A 13 27.39 -2.78 7.48
CA ALA A 13 27.28 -1.32 7.53
C ALA A 13 27.32 -0.78 8.98
N GLU A 14 26.75 -1.48 9.95
CA GLU A 14 26.83 -1.11 11.37
C GLU A 14 28.25 -1.20 11.93
N LYS A 15 29.05 -2.16 11.46
CA LYS A 15 30.45 -2.37 11.90
C LYS A 15 31.45 -1.47 11.19
N ALA A 16 31.10 -0.96 10.00
CA ALA A 16 31.96 -0.09 9.22
C ALA A 16 32.15 1.29 9.89
N THR A 17 33.21 2.01 9.48
CA THR A 17 33.55 3.31 10.06
C THR A 17 32.42 4.33 9.85
N LYS A 18 31.94 4.91 10.95
CA LYS A 18 30.79 5.83 10.96
C LYS A 18 31.18 7.25 10.63
N GLY A 19 30.21 8.02 10.12
CA GLY A 19 30.38 9.43 9.78
C GLY A 19 30.35 9.66 8.27
N GLU A 20 30.42 10.95 7.92
CA GLU A 20 30.41 11.39 6.53
C GLU A 20 31.73 11.00 5.84
N TRP A 21 31.62 10.19 4.80
CA TRP A 21 32.74 9.83 3.95
C TRP A 21 32.81 10.81 2.79
N TRP A 22 34.03 11.18 2.42
CA TRP A 22 34.30 12.07 1.28
C TRP A 22 35.51 11.55 0.52
N SER A 23 35.63 11.91 -0.75
CA SER A 23 36.74 11.53 -1.61
C SER A 23 37.55 12.74 -2.04
N ASP A 24 38.86 12.56 -2.19
CA ASP A 24 39.76 13.61 -2.68
C ASP A 24 40.94 13.03 -3.45
N VAL A 25 41.63 13.92 -4.15
CA VAL A 25 42.82 13.63 -4.94
C VAL A 25 43.98 13.26 -4.04
N VAL A 26 44.75 12.27 -4.47
CA VAL A 26 46.04 11.90 -3.88
C VAL A 26 47.09 11.86 -4.97
N ASP A 27 48.20 12.55 -4.73
CA ASP A 27 49.36 12.51 -5.60
C ASP A 27 50.03 11.14 -5.56
N THR A 28 50.38 10.61 -6.73
CA THR A 28 51.07 9.33 -6.83
C THR A 28 52.39 9.48 -7.57
N ASP A 29 53.44 8.81 -7.11
CA ASP A 29 54.74 8.73 -7.79
C ASP A 29 54.75 7.67 -8.92
N GLY A 30 53.58 7.13 -9.28
CA GLY A 30 53.46 6.08 -10.29
C GLY A 30 53.78 6.54 -11.70
N GLU A 31 54.14 5.60 -12.58
CA GLU A 31 54.39 5.86 -14.00
C GLU A 31 53.16 5.51 -14.85
N TYR A 32 52.91 6.30 -15.90
CA TYR A 32 51.90 6.03 -16.91
C TYR A 32 52.48 6.21 -18.32
N GLY A 33 51.80 5.63 -19.32
CA GLY A 33 52.28 5.55 -20.70
C GLY A 33 52.95 4.22 -21.05
N GLU A 34 53.28 4.04 -22.33
CA GLU A 34 53.89 2.80 -22.85
C GLU A 34 55.31 3.05 -23.38
N GLY A 35 56.18 2.06 -23.23
CA GLY A 35 57.54 2.10 -23.79
C GLY A 35 58.48 3.07 -23.09
N GLU A 36 59.28 3.81 -23.87
CA GLU A 36 60.28 4.78 -23.38
C GLU A 36 59.65 6.14 -23.02
N ASP A 37 58.41 6.41 -23.43
CA ASP A 37 57.69 7.67 -23.22
C ASP A 37 56.90 7.69 -21.90
N ARG A 38 57.37 6.98 -20.87
CA ARG A 38 56.71 6.96 -19.57
C ARG A 38 56.88 8.28 -18.85
N VAL A 39 55.79 8.74 -18.26
CA VAL A 39 55.76 9.94 -17.42
C VAL A 39 55.45 9.50 -15.99
N SER A 40 56.18 10.07 -15.03
CA SER A 40 55.95 9.84 -13.61
C SER A 40 55.03 10.92 -13.05
N GLY A 41 54.14 10.53 -12.14
CA GLY A 41 53.22 11.44 -11.48
C GLY A 41 51.83 11.42 -12.10
N TYR A 42 50.83 10.93 -11.35
CA TYR A 42 49.42 11.16 -11.71
C TYR A 42 48.55 11.27 -10.47
N HIS A 43 47.42 11.96 -10.59
CA HIS A 43 46.40 12.07 -9.55
C HIS A 43 45.58 10.79 -9.44
N SER A 44 45.66 10.11 -8.31
CA SER A 44 44.70 9.08 -7.93
C SER A 44 43.71 9.66 -6.90
N TYR A 45 42.87 8.82 -6.31
CA TYR A 45 41.85 9.23 -5.36
C TYR A 45 41.81 8.31 -4.15
N ALA A 46 41.41 8.88 -3.01
CA ALA A 46 41.19 8.15 -1.78
C ALA A 46 39.84 8.55 -1.16
N VAL A 47 39.35 7.70 -0.26
CA VAL A 47 38.16 7.98 0.55
C VAL A 47 38.58 8.18 1.99
N TYR A 48 37.98 9.18 2.62
CA TYR A 48 38.30 9.69 3.94
C TYR A 48 37.08 9.72 4.84
N VAL A 49 37.34 9.73 6.15
CA VAL A 49 36.36 10.09 7.19
C VAL A 49 37.02 11.06 8.15
N GLY A 50 36.42 12.24 8.33
CA GLY A 50 37.09 13.32 9.03
C GLY A 50 38.47 13.61 8.42
N HIS A 51 39.54 13.39 9.20
CA HIS A 51 40.94 13.54 8.76
C HIS A 51 41.66 12.21 8.48
N GLU A 52 40.98 11.08 8.63
CA GLU A 52 41.57 9.75 8.44
C GLU A 52 41.32 9.24 7.03
N SER A 53 42.36 8.70 6.38
CA SER A 53 42.21 7.96 5.12
C SER A 53 41.70 6.55 5.40
N LEU A 54 40.61 6.15 4.73
CA LEU A 54 40.03 4.83 4.85
C LEU A 54 40.61 3.85 3.84
N LEU A 55 40.78 4.31 2.60
CA LEU A 55 41.22 3.53 1.46
C LEU A 55 41.72 4.45 0.35
N ASP A 56 42.84 4.09 -0.26
CA ASP A 56 43.39 4.76 -1.44
C ASP A 56 43.31 3.84 -2.66
N MET A 57 43.30 4.46 -3.85
CA MET A 57 43.24 3.76 -5.13
C MET A 57 44.59 3.68 -5.84
N ILE A 58 45.69 4.05 -5.16
CA ILE A 58 47.02 4.27 -5.77
C ILE A 58 47.59 2.98 -6.38
N ASN A 59 47.23 1.82 -5.83
CA ASN A 59 47.70 0.51 -6.28
C ASN A 59 46.64 -0.28 -7.07
N SER A 60 45.60 0.39 -7.58
CA SER A 60 44.53 -0.26 -8.33
C SER A 60 45.05 -0.80 -9.67
N THR A 61 44.90 -2.10 -9.91
CA THR A 61 45.16 -2.70 -11.24
C THR A 61 44.08 -2.36 -12.28
N ALA A 62 43.02 -1.66 -11.87
CA ALA A 62 41.96 -1.16 -12.74
C ALA A 62 42.15 0.32 -13.12
N ALA A 63 43.27 0.93 -12.71
CA ALA A 63 43.59 2.31 -12.98
C ALA A 63 43.53 2.61 -14.49
N CYS A 64 42.88 3.72 -14.85
CA CYS A 64 42.77 4.18 -16.23
C CYS A 64 43.23 5.63 -16.31
N ILE A 65 44.50 5.81 -16.65
CA ILE A 65 45.14 7.13 -16.65
C ILE A 65 44.69 7.94 -17.86
N HIS A 66 44.00 9.04 -17.57
CA HIS A 66 43.66 10.07 -18.54
C HIS A 66 44.67 11.20 -18.45
N THR A 67 44.92 11.83 -19.58
CA THR A 67 45.81 12.98 -19.64
C THR A 67 45.11 14.12 -20.36
N GLU A 68 45.36 15.34 -19.90
CA GLU A 68 44.89 16.56 -20.54
C GLU A 68 46.03 17.59 -20.55
N TRP A 69 46.10 18.36 -21.62
CA TRP A 69 47.09 19.42 -21.77
C TRP A 69 46.36 20.72 -22.05
N ASP A 70 46.52 21.71 -21.17
CA ASP A 70 45.82 23.00 -21.24
C ASP A 70 46.75 24.16 -21.64
N HIS A 71 47.78 23.86 -22.43
CA HIS A 71 48.87 24.74 -22.86
C HIS A 71 49.94 25.06 -21.82
N ASP A 72 49.57 25.21 -20.54
CA ASP A 72 50.49 25.62 -19.47
C ASP A 72 50.77 24.50 -18.45
N TYR A 73 49.89 23.49 -18.38
CA TYR A 73 50.00 22.38 -17.45
C TYR A 73 49.61 21.04 -18.12
N HIS A 74 50.36 19.99 -17.82
CA HIS A 74 50.00 18.62 -18.20
C HIS A 74 49.41 17.91 -16.99
N MET A 75 48.13 17.61 -17.04
CA MET A 75 47.40 16.93 -15.98
C MET A 75 47.25 15.45 -16.34
N ALA A 76 47.57 14.56 -15.42
CA ALA A 76 47.29 13.14 -15.54
C ALA A 76 46.51 12.66 -14.31
N TRP A 77 45.45 11.87 -14.50
CA TRP A 77 44.65 11.35 -13.39
C TRP A 77 44.06 9.96 -13.69
N ASP A 78 43.86 9.18 -12.63
CA ASP A 78 43.13 7.92 -12.69
C ASP A 78 41.62 8.19 -12.63
N GLU A 79 40.98 8.14 -13.81
CA GLU A 79 39.54 8.35 -13.96
C GLU A 79 38.72 7.24 -13.28
N THR A 80 39.26 6.01 -13.21
CA THR A 80 38.59 4.90 -12.52
C THR A 80 38.62 5.11 -11.02
N ALA A 81 39.77 5.52 -10.46
CA ALA A 81 39.90 5.85 -9.05
C ALA A 81 38.91 6.94 -8.64
N LYS A 82 38.80 8.01 -9.43
CA LYS A 82 37.85 9.11 -9.19
C LYS A 82 36.42 8.59 -8.99
N ARG A 83 35.90 7.87 -9.99
CA ARG A 83 34.53 7.37 -10.00
C ARG A 83 34.26 6.39 -8.86
N ASN A 84 35.22 5.50 -8.59
CA ASN A 84 35.07 4.51 -7.52
C ASN A 84 35.11 5.17 -6.13
N ALA A 85 36.02 6.12 -5.91
CA ALA A 85 36.10 6.85 -4.64
C ALA A 85 34.84 7.68 -4.39
N GLU A 86 34.35 8.40 -5.41
CA GLU A 86 33.09 9.15 -5.34
C GLU A 86 31.89 8.22 -5.01
N PHE A 87 31.81 7.07 -5.68
CA PHE A 87 30.76 6.09 -5.43
C PHE A 87 30.82 5.52 -4.00
N ILE A 88 32.00 5.12 -3.52
CA ILE A 88 32.19 4.55 -2.19
C ILE A 88 31.87 5.60 -1.10
N ALA A 89 32.31 6.84 -1.28
CA ALA A 89 32.01 7.94 -0.36
C ALA A 89 30.51 8.24 -0.28
N ALA A 90 29.80 8.23 -1.41
CA ALA A 90 28.36 8.43 -1.45
C ALA A 90 27.59 7.22 -0.86
N ALA A 91 28.02 6.00 -1.18
CA ALA A 91 27.46 4.74 -0.69
C ALA A 91 28.05 4.31 0.67
N ASN A 92 28.35 5.28 1.53
CA ASN A 92 28.89 5.05 2.85
C ASN A 92 27.92 4.27 3.77
N PRO A 93 28.39 3.79 4.93
CA PRO A 93 27.58 2.95 5.80
C PRO A 93 26.29 3.62 6.29
N ASP A 94 26.30 4.92 6.51
CA ASP A 94 25.12 5.64 7.01
C ASP A 94 24.07 5.79 5.90
N THR A 95 24.49 6.08 4.66
CA THR A 95 23.62 6.04 3.46
C THR A 95 23.00 4.65 3.28
N VAL A 96 23.79 3.58 3.39
CA VAL A 96 23.30 2.21 3.23
C VAL A 96 22.26 1.86 4.30
N LEU A 97 22.51 2.23 5.56
CA LEU A 97 21.57 1.98 6.66
C LEU A 97 20.25 2.76 6.47
N ALA A 98 20.32 4.03 6.07
CA ALA A 98 19.14 4.83 5.78
C ALA A 98 18.27 4.20 4.67
N LEU A 99 18.91 3.72 3.59
CA LEU A 99 18.21 3.02 2.52
C LEU A 99 17.57 1.70 2.98
N LEU A 100 18.23 0.96 3.88
CA LEU A 100 17.67 -0.27 4.45
C LEU A 100 16.45 0.02 5.34
N ASP A 101 16.51 1.08 6.15
CA ASP A 101 15.40 1.53 7.00
C ASP A 101 14.19 1.95 6.15
N GLU A 102 14.40 2.69 5.06
CA GLU A 102 13.34 3.05 4.12
C GLU A 102 12.69 1.82 3.49
N LEU A 103 13.50 0.82 3.07
CA LEU A 103 13.00 -0.42 2.49
C LEU A 103 12.16 -1.24 3.48
N GLU A 104 12.60 -1.33 4.73
CA GLU A 104 11.84 -1.99 5.81
C GLU A 104 10.52 -1.28 6.09
N HIS A 105 10.54 0.06 6.11
CA HIS A 105 9.33 0.86 6.26
C HIS A 105 8.32 0.62 5.13
N TYR A 106 8.76 0.59 3.86
CA TYR A 106 7.85 0.29 2.74
C TYR A 106 7.27 -1.13 2.81
N LYS A 107 8.08 -2.12 3.17
CA LYS A 107 7.60 -3.49 3.37
C LYS A 107 6.53 -3.57 4.45
N SER A 108 6.76 -2.91 5.59
CA SER A 108 5.77 -2.84 6.67
C SER A 108 4.46 -2.15 6.22
N ARG A 109 4.56 -1.09 5.41
CA ARG A 109 3.38 -0.42 4.84
C ARG A 109 2.58 -1.35 3.91
N GLU A 110 3.24 -2.12 3.07
CA GLU A 110 2.60 -3.08 2.15
C GLU A 110 1.84 -4.17 2.92
N GLU A 111 2.44 -4.72 3.98
CA GLU A 111 1.82 -5.70 4.86
C GLU A 111 0.55 -5.12 5.54
N ARG A 112 0.63 -3.87 6.02
CA ARG A 112 -0.52 -3.17 6.61
C ARG A 112 -1.64 -2.93 5.61
N VAL A 113 -1.33 -2.55 4.38
CA VAL A 113 -2.32 -2.33 3.32
C VAL A 113 -3.02 -3.63 2.97
N THR A 114 -2.26 -4.72 2.81
CA THR A 114 -2.82 -6.05 2.54
C THR A 114 -3.80 -6.47 3.63
N LYS A 115 -3.42 -6.28 4.90
CA LYS A 115 -4.30 -6.58 6.03
C LYS A 115 -5.58 -5.74 6.00
N LEU A 116 -5.48 -4.43 5.78
CA LEU A 116 -6.63 -3.53 5.72
C LEU A 116 -7.59 -3.89 4.58
N VAL A 117 -7.06 -4.30 3.43
CA VAL A 117 -7.88 -4.77 2.29
C VAL A 117 -8.65 -6.04 2.66
N LEU A 118 -8.00 -7.00 3.32
CA LEU A 118 -8.65 -8.24 3.77
C LEU A 118 -9.74 -7.96 4.82
N ASP A 119 -9.45 -7.11 5.82
CA ASP A 119 -10.40 -6.75 6.87
C ASP A 119 -11.62 -6.00 6.30
N ASN A 120 -11.40 -5.12 5.31
CA ASN A 120 -12.47 -4.43 4.59
C ASN A 120 -13.32 -5.41 3.76
N SER A 121 -12.69 -6.37 3.07
CA SER A 121 -13.42 -7.41 2.31
C SER A 121 -14.36 -8.21 3.20
N ALA A 122 -13.87 -8.66 4.36
CA ALA A 122 -14.69 -9.40 5.33
C ALA A 122 -15.87 -8.54 5.85
N SER A 123 -15.64 -7.24 6.03
CA SER A 123 -16.67 -6.29 6.44
C SER A 123 -17.75 -6.13 5.36
N TRP A 124 -17.35 -6.03 4.09
CA TRP A 124 -18.28 -5.96 2.97
C TRP A 124 -19.13 -7.23 2.84
N ASP A 125 -18.53 -8.42 2.96
CA ASP A 125 -19.27 -9.69 2.93
C ASP A 125 -20.35 -9.76 4.03
N ALA A 126 -20.03 -9.29 5.23
CA ALA A 126 -20.97 -9.24 6.33
C ALA A 126 -22.11 -8.24 6.08
N LEU A 127 -21.82 -7.09 5.46
CA LEU A 127 -22.83 -6.10 5.09
C LEU A 127 -23.74 -6.61 3.97
N TYR A 128 -23.19 -7.27 2.95
CA TYR A 128 -23.99 -7.86 1.88
C TYR A 128 -24.97 -8.93 2.40
N LYS A 129 -24.52 -9.82 3.29
CA LYS A 129 -25.41 -10.81 3.92
C LYS A 129 -26.55 -10.17 4.72
N LYS A 130 -26.26 -9.07 5.42
CA LYS A 130 -27.29 -8.33 6.16
C LYS A 130 -28.26 -7.62 5.21
N LEU A 131 -27.76 -7.07 4.10
CA LEU A 131 -28.59 -6.44 3.08
C LEU A 131 -29.53 -7.46 2.45
N GLU A 132 -29.00 -8.61 2.00
CA GLU A 132 -29.78 -9.69 1.40
C GLU A 132 -30.86 -10.20 2.38
N ALA A 133 -30.52 -10.39 3.66
CA ALA A 133 -31.48 -10.79 4.68
C ALA A 133 -32.58 -9.73 4.91
N ALA A 134 -32.22 -8.44 4.89
CA ALA A 134 -33.16 -7.35 5.05
C ALA A 134 -34.09 -7.23 3.83
N GLU A 135 -33.56 -7.34 2.62
CA GLU A 135 -34.34 -7.35 1.38
C GLU A 135 -35.32 -8.51 1.35
N LYS A 136 -34.88 -9.72 1.74
CA LYS A 136 -35.77 -10.88 1.87
C LYS A 136 -36.88 -10.63 2.89
N HIS A 137 -36.55 -10.07 4.05
CA HIS A 137 -37.54 -9.77 5.09
C HIS A 137 -38.55 -8.71 4.62
N ILE A 138 -38.10 -7.68 3.88
CA ILE A 138 -38.99 -6.69 3.26
C ILE A 138 -39.93 -7.37 2.26
N ALA A 139 -39.40 -8.20 1.35
CA ALA A 139 -40.22 -8.93 0.38
C ALA A 139 -41.24 -9.85 1.06
N GLU A 140 -40.86 -10.53 2.14
CA GLU A 140 -41.78 -11.33 2.96
C GLU A 140 -42.89 -10.48 3.59
N LEU A 141 -42.57 -9.29 4.11
CA LEU A 141 -43.55 -8.36 4.67
C LEU A 141 -44.48 -7.78 3.60
N GLU A 142 -43.95 -7.40 2.44
CA GLU A 142 -44.72 -6.87 1.30
C GLU A 142 -45.64 -7.92 0.66
N ALA A 143 -45.31 -9.22 0.81
CA ALA A 143 -46.14 -10.33 0.40
C ALA A 143 -47.22 -10.72 1.43
N ARG A 144 -47.16 -10.21 2.67
CA ARG A 144 -48.19 -10.49 3.67
C ARG A 144 -49.48 -9.75 3.34
N GLU A 145 -50.57 -10.47 3.56
CA GLU A 145 -51.92 -9.95 3.39
C GLU A 145 -52.68 -10.13 4.69
N VAL A 146 -53.45 -9.10 5.07
CA VAL A 146 -54.35 -9.17 6.21
C VAL A 146 -55.54 -10.06 5.85
N ASN A 147 -55.81 -11.07 6.65
CA ASN A 147 -56.97 -11.91 6.46
C ASN A 147 -58.19 -11.30 7.16
N LEU A 148 -59.07 -10.67 6.39
CA LEU A 148 -60.34 -10.14 6.87
C LEU A 148 -61.47 -10.66 5.99
N SER A 149 -62.12 -11.75 6.43
CA SER A 149 -63.14 -12.43 5.64
C SER A 149 -64.34 -11.54 5.38
N LYS A 150 -64.75 -11.42 4.11
CA LYS A 150 -66.00 -10.76 3.75
C LYS A 150 -67.15 -11.75 3.85
N LEU A 151 -68.11 -11.45 4.72
CA LEU A 151 -69.33 -12.24 4.91
C LEU A 151 -70.53 -11.44 4.44
N SER A 152 -71.50 -12.12 3.85
CA SER A 152 -72.80 -11.55 3.50
C SER A 152 -73.64 -11.29 4.74
N VAL A 153 -74.58 -10.35 4.63
CA VAL A 153 -75.54 -10.04 5.70
C VAL A 153 -76.28 -11.31 6.14
N GLY A 154 -76.64 -12.20 5.22
CA GLY A 154 -77.28 -13.48 5.53
C GLY A 154 -76.41 -14.40 6.38
N GLU A 155 -75.12 -14.56 6.04
CA GLU A 155 -74.17 -15.36 6.83
C GLU A 155 -73.98 -14.78 8.23
N VAL A 156 -73.87 -13.46 8.35
CA VAL A 156 -73.73 -12.79 9.65
C VAL A 156 -75.01 -12.93 10.48
N MET A 157 -76.19 -12.82 9.87
CA MET A 157 -77.48 -13.08 10.53
C MET A 157 -77.56 -14.51 11.07
N HIS A 158 -77.09 -15.50 10.32
CA HIS A 158 -77.04 -16.88 10.80
C HIS A 158 -76.13 -17.07 12.02
N MET A 159 -75.06 -16.29 12.14
CA MET A 159 -74.15 -16.32 13.29
C MET A 159 -74.61 -15.46 14.48
N SER A 160 -75.35 -14.38 14.23
CA SER A 160 -75.72 -13.38 15.24
C SER A 160 -77.09 -13.56 15.87
N GLY A 161 -77.84 -14.61 15.47
CA GLY A 161 -79.20 -14.85 15.95
C GLY A 161 -80.27 -14.07 15.17
N PHE A 162 -80.06 -13.86 13.87
CA PHE A 162 -81.00 -13.29 12.89
C PHE A 162 -81.37 -11.81 13.09
N SER A 163 -80.57 -11.04 13.83
CA SER A 163 -80.71 -9.58 13.86
C SER A 163 -80.17 -8.96 12.57
N ARG A 164 -81.07 -8.39 11.77
CA ARG A 164 -80.71 -7.75 10.50
C ARG A 164 -79.91 -6.46 10.72
N ASP A 165 -80.34 -5.59 11.62
CA ASP A 165 -79.67 -4.30 11.89
C ASP A 165 -78.24 -4.52 12.40
N TYR A 166 -78.04 -5.53 13.25
CA TYR A 166 -76.69 -5.92 13.70
C TYR A 166 -75.84 -6.42 12.53
N ALA A 167 -76.40 -7.29 11.68
CA ALA A 167 -75.66 -7.89 10.57
C ALA A 167 -75.25 -6.84 9.51
N GLU A 168 -76.14 -5.90 9.18
CA GLU A 168 -75.84 -4.78 8.28
C GLU A 168 -74.77 -3.86 8.88
N GLY A 169 -74.86 -3.53 10.18
CA GLY A 169 -73.84 -2.75 10.89
C GLY A 169 -72.48 -3.43 10.94
N TRP A 170 -72.44 -4.75 11.18
CA TRP A 170 -71.20 -5.53 11.16
C TRP A 170 -70.55 -5.53 9.77
N CYS A 171 -71.34 -5.78 8.70
CA CYS A 171 -70.83 -5.76 7.33
C CYS A 171 -70.29 -4.38 6.95
N ALA A 172 -71.00 -3.29 7.31
CA ALA A 172 -70.56 -1.92 7.06
C ALA A 172 -69.26 -1.58 7.82
N GLY A 173 -69.14 -2.01 9.07
CA GLY A 173 -67.90 -1.86 9.86
C GLY A 173 -66.73 -2.65 9.26
N ASN A 174 -66.98 -3.87 8.78
CA ASN A 174 -65.99 -4.72 8.13
C ASN A 174 -65.50 -4.09 6.81
N ASP A 175 -66.41 -3.58 5.97
CA ASP A 175 -66.05 -2.88 4.73
C ASP A 175 -65.25 -1.59 5.00
N ASN A 176 -65.59 -0.85 6.06
CA ASN A 176 -64.81 0.31 6.49
C ASN A 176 -63.40 -0.08 6.97
N ALA A 177 -63.27 -1.17 7.75
CA ALA A 177 -61.97 -1.66 8.17
C ALA A 177 -61.09 -2.07 6.97
N ILE A 178 -61.66 -2.75 5.96
CA ILE A 178 -60.95 -3.08 4.72
C ILE A 178 -60.51 -1.81 3.98
N HIS A 179 -61.38 -0.80 3.90
CA HIS A 179 -61.06 0.48 3.28
C HIS A 179 -59.87 1.16 3.96
N GLU A 180 -59.87 1.28 5.29
CA GLU A 180 -58.80 1.92 6.04
C GLU A 180 -57.47 1.15 5.96
N ILE A 181 -57.50 -0.18 5.98
CA ILE A 181 -56.30 -1.02 5.81
C ILE A 181 -55.68 -0.79 4.41
N ARG A 182 -56.52 -0.69 3.38
CA ARG A 182 -56.07 -0.39 2.01
C ARG A 182 -55.56 1.04 1.86
N ALA A 183 -56.21 2.01 2.48
CA ALA A 183 -55.76 3.40 2.50
C ALA A 183 -54.35 3.54 3.12
N ALA A 184 -54.00 2.66 4.06
CA ALA A 184 -52.66 2.54 4.63
C ALA A 184 -51.65 1.77 3.75
N GLY A 185 -52.05 1.29 2.57
CA GLY A 185 -51.19 0.55 1.63
C GLY A 185 -50.99 -0.92 1.96
N ILE A 186 -51.81 -1.50 2.84
CA ILE A 186 -51.69 -2.90 3.26
C ILE A 186 -52.64 -3.78 2.45
N LYS A 187 -52.16 -4.93 1.96
CA LYS A 187 -52.95 -5.90 1.20
C LYS A 187 -53.93 -6.66 2.10
N VAL A 188 -55.11 -7.01 1.58
CA VAL A 188 -56.14 -7.80 2.27
C VAL A 188 -56.49 -9.03 1.43
N LYS A 189 -56.54 -10.22 2.07
CA LYS A 189 -56.80 -11.51 1.42
C LYS A 189 -58.21 -11.59 0.82
N GLY A 190 -58.34 -12.26 -0.33
CA GLY A 190 -59.64 -12.50 -0.97
C GLY A 190 -60.01 -11.49 -2.07
N GLU A 191 -59.00 -10.81 -2.62
CA GLU A 191 -59.04 -10.31 -3.99
C GLU A 191 -58.98 -11.46 -5.01
#